data_AF-A0A531JB59-F1
#
_entry.id   AF-A0A531JB59-F1
#
_cell.length_a   1.000
_cell.length_b   1.000
_cell.length_c   1.000
_cell.angle_alpha   90.00
_cell.angle_beta   90.00
_cell.angle_gamma   90.00
#
_symmetry.space_group_name_H-M   'P 1'
#
loop_
_entity.id
_entity.type
_entity.pdbx_description
1 polymer ?
#
loop_
_entity_poly.entity_id
_entity_poly.type
_entity_poly.pdbx_seq_one_letter_code
_entity_poly.pdbx_strand_id
1 'polypeptide(L)'
;MKPLPEIRLLPTRPALDARPLAKRVGLIILATDHTSEPDFHRMVASERIGVYVARIPYKNPTTPENLRRMQPELEAAAALILPDEPLDAVCYSCT
;
A
#
# COMPACT_ATOMS: atom_id res chain seq x y z
N MET A 1 5.45 -35.71 25.04
CA MET A 1 4.82 -35.03 23.89
C MET A 1 3.78 -34.07 24.40
N LYS A 2 3.72 -32.83 23.88
CA LYS A 2 2.66 -31.87 24.22
C LYS A 2 1.38 -32.32 23.48
N PRO A 3 0.21 -32.38 24.12
CA PRO A 3 -1.02 -32.74 23.44
C PRO A 3 -1.32 -31.72 22.34
N LEU A 4 -1.84 -32.21 21.22
CA LEU A 4 -2.28 -31.34 20.12
C LEU A 4 -3.50 -30.51 20.57
N PRO A 5 -3.64 -29.26 20.09
CA PRO A 5 -4.80 -28.44 20.39
C PRO A 5 -6.09 -29.09 19.84
N GLU A 6 -7.17 -28.98 20.61
CA GLU A 6 -8.50 -29.45 20.21
C GLU A 6 -9.10 -28.44 19.21
N ILE A 7 -9.35 -28.87 17.97
CA ILE A 7 -9.94 -28.03 16.91
C ILE A 7 -11.46 -28.26 16.91
N ARG A 8 -12.25 -27.20 17.08
CA ARG A 8 -13.72 -27.25 17.02
C ARG A 8 -14.25 -26.46 15.85
N LEU A 9 -15.09 -27.10 15.04
CA LEU A 9 -15.84 -26.45 13.95
C LEU A 9 -17.16 -25.93 14.50
N LEU A 10 -17.39 -24.62 14.41
CA LEU A 10 -18.67 -24.02 14.73
C LEU A 10 -19.60 -24.09 13.52
N PRO A 11 -20.91 -24.35 13.70
CA PRO A 11 -21.87 -24.42 12.61
C PRO A 11 -22.19 -23.04 11.99
N THR A 12 -21.86 -21.96 12.70
CA THR A 12 -22.13 -20.58 12.29
C THR A 12 -20.90 -19.96 11.62
N ARG A 13 -21.11 -19.32 10.46
CA ARG A 13 -20.08 -18.48 9.84
C ARG A 13 -19.88 -17.20 10.65
N PRO A 14 -18.64 -16.71 10.82
CA PRO A 14 -18.40 -15.42 11.44
C PRO A 14 -18.98 -14.30 10.57
N ALA A 15 -19.42 -13.22 11.22
CA ALA A 15 -19.65 -11.98 10.51
C ALA A 15 -18.31 -11.48 9.96
N LEU A 16 -18.29 -11.12 8.67
CA LEU A 16 -17.12 -10.55 8.03
C LEU A 16 -17.36 -9.05 7.84
N ASP A 17 -16.33 -8.25 8.09
CA ASP A 17 -16.35 -6.86 7.72
C ASP A 17 -16.40 -6.73 6.19
N ALA A 18 -17.14 -5.74 5.69
CA ALA A 18 -17.21 -5.47 4.25
C ALA A 18 -15.84 -5.10 3.67
N ARG A 19 -14.94 -4.56 4.50
CA ARG A 19 -13.54 -4.26 4.16
C ARG A 19 -12.69 -4.20 5.44
N PRO A 20 -11.37 -4.46 5.35
CA PRO A 20 -10.50 -4.44 6.53
C PRO A 20 -10.37 -3.08 7.22
N LEU A 21 -10.35 -1.98 6.44
CA LEU A 21 -10.18 -0.61 6.96
C LEU A 21 -11.15 0.34 6.26
N ALA A 22 -11.61 1.35 7.00
CA ALA A 22 -12.61 2.30 6.54
C ALA A 22 -12.09 3.29 5.48
N LYS A 23 -10.77 3.48 5.38
CA LYS A 23 -10.12 4.32 4.38
C LYS A 23 -8.84 3.68 3.89
N ARG A 24 -8.51 3.88 2.62
CA ARG A 24 -7.33 3.30 1.97
C ARG A 24 -6.57 4.39 1.23
N VAL A 25 -5.30 4.57 1.58
CA VAL A 25 -4.37 5.50 0.96
C VAL A 25 -3.32 4.70 0.22
N GLY A 26 -3.24 4.91 -1.10
CA GLY A 26 -2.13 4.42 -1.91
C GLY A 26 -0.94 5.36 -1.83
N LEU A 27 0.26 4.83 -1.71
CA LEU A 27 1.50 5.60 -1.66
C LEU A 27 2.48 5.05 -2.70
N ILE A 28 2.88 5.88 -3.65
CA ILE A 28 3.93 5.57 -4.62
C ILE A 28 5.20 6.30 -4.20
N ILE A 29 6.29 5.57 -4.02
CA ILE A 29 7.59 6.14 -3.59
C ILE A 29 8.72 5.63 -4.47
N LEU A 30 9.87 6.32 -4.44
CA LEU A 30 11.05 5.85 -5.13
C LEU A 30 11.63 4.60 -4.45
N ALA A 31 12.26 3.72 -5.23
CA ALA A 31 12.96 2.55 -4.73
C ALA A 31 14.09 2.93 -3.74
N THR A 32 14.63 4.14 -3.86
CA THR A 32 15.68 4.70 -3.00
C THR A 32 15.14 5.50 -1.81
N ASP A 33 13.83 5.63 -1.66
CA ASP A 33 13.23 6.36 -0.53
C ASP A 33 13.36 5.53 0.75
N HIS A 34 13.86 6.13 1.83
CA HIS A 34 14.05 5.48 3.14
C HIS A 34 13.07 5.96 4.22
N THR A 35 12.29 7.00 3.95
CA THR A 35 11.61 7.80 5.00
C THR A 35 10.11 7.86 4.79
N SER A 36 9.63 7.97 3.55
CA SER A 36 8.23 8.21 3.24
C SER A 36 7.32 7.09 3.75
N GLU A 37 7.70 5.83 3.54
CA GLU A 37 6.89 4.68 4.01
C GLU A 37 6.74 4.64 5.54
N PRO A 38 7.82 4.62 6.35
CA PRO A 38 7.68 4.62 7.81
C PRO A 38 7.00 5.89 8.33
N ASP A 39 7.23 7.06 7.73
CA ASP A 39 6.56 8.29 8.13
C ASP A 39 5.06 8.27 7.82
N PHE A 40 4.64 7.79 6.65
CA PHE A 40 3.22 7.62 6.34
C PHE A 40 2.56 6.60 7.26
N HIS A 41 3.24 5.50 7.59
CA HIS A 41 2.73 4.56 8.58
C HIS A 41 2.58 5.20 9.97
N ARG A 42 3.50 6.08 10.38
CA ARG A 42 3.43 6.76 11.67
C ARG A 42 2.40 7.89 11.72
N MET A 43 2.24 8.63 10.63
CA MET A 43 1.48 9.89 10.61
C MET A 43 0.08 9.75 10.00
N VAL A 44 -0.12 8.81 9.08
CA VAL A 44 -1.36 8.68 8.30
C VAL A 44 -2.12 7.41 8.65
N ALA A 45 -1.41 6.28 8.83
CA ALA A 45 -2.07 5.02 9.17
C ALA A 45 -2.71 5.08 10.56
N SER A 46 -3.85 4.40 10.71
CA SER A 46 -4.58 4.27 11.97
C SER A 46 -5.53 3.08 11.91
N GLU A 47 -6.23 2.80 13.01
CA GLU A 47 -7.31 1.79 13.06
C GLU A 47 -8.40 1.96 11.98
N ARG A 48 -8.47 3.13 11.34
CA ARG A 48 -9.45 3.41 10.27
C ARG A 48 -8.81 3.63 8.89
N ILE A 49 -7.50 3.84 8.80
CA ILE A 49 -6.81 4.24 7.58
C ILE A 49 -5.68 3.26 7.29
N GLY A 50 -5.79 2.53 6.19
CA GLY A 50 -4.73 1.70 5.65
C GLY A 50 -3.83 2.48 4.70
N VAL A 51 -2.52 2.26 4.79
CA VAL A 51 -1.52 2.77 3.86
C VAL A 51 -0.94 1.59 3.09
N TYR A 52 -0.95 1.67 1.76
CA TYR A 52 -0.53 0.60 0.85
C TYR A 52 0.49 1.16 -0.14
N VAL A 53 1.69 0.57 -0.17
CA VAL A 53 2.85 1.17 -0.83
C VAL A 53 3.25 0.40 -2.09
N ALA A 54 3.54 1.12 -3.17
CA ALA A 54 4.22 0.60 -4.35
C ALA A 54 5.50 1.42 -4.62
N ARG A 55 6.58 0.74 -5.01
CA ARG A 55 7.87 1.38 -5.33
C ARG A 55 8.11 1.45 -6.82
N ILE A 56 8.70 2.55 -7.28
CA ILE A 56 9.16 2.71 -8.67
C ILE A 56 10.68 2.93 -8.73
N PRO A 57 11.37 2.49 -9.80
CA PRO A 57 12.77 2.81 -9.99
C PRO A 57 12.97 4.32 -10.19
N TYR A 58 14.10 4.84 -9.71
CA TYR A 58 14.47 6.24 -9.88
C TYR A 58 15.39 6.43 -11.10
N LYS A 59 15.02 7.36 -12.00
CA LYS A 59 15.81 7.67 -13.21
C LYS A 59 16.74 8.86 -12.95
N ASN A 60 18.02 8.57 -12.68
CA ASN A 60 19.07 9.53 -12.38
C ASN A 60 19.95 9.77 -13.64
N PRO A 61 20.37 11.02 -13.97
CA PRO A 61 20.13 12.28 -13.25
C PRO A 61 18.71 12.82 -13.38
N THR A 62 18.30 13.61 -12.39
CA THR A 62 17.01 14.32 -12.35
C THR A 62 16.98 15.34 -13.47
N THR A 63 16.46 14.94 -14.61
CA THR A 63 16.26 15.82 -15.76
C THR A 63 14.78 15.79 -16.15
N PRO A 64 14.24 16.88 -16.73
CA PRO A 64 12.86 16.87 -17.20
C PRO A 64 12.54 15.73 -18.16
N GLU A 65 13.53 15.27 -18.94
CA GLU A 65 13.36 14.12 -19.83
C GLU A 65 13.26 12.81 -19.06
N ASN A 66 14.16 12.56 -18.09
CA ASN A 66 14.11 11.36 -17.27
C ASN A 66 12.85 11.29 -16.40
N LEU A 67 12.38 12.41 -15.86
CA LEU A 67 11.13 12.46 -15.09
C LEU A 67 9.91 12.13 -15.96
N ARG A 68 9.84 12.61 -17.21
CA ARG A 68 8.77 12.22 -18.14
C ARG A 68 8.80 10.72 -18.44
N ARG A 69 9.99 10.15 -18.56
CA ARG A 69 10.19 8.71 -18.76
C ARG A 69 9.76 7.86 -17.56
N MET A 70 9.43 8.44 -16.41
CA MET A 70 8.91 7.72 -15.22
C MET A 70 7.39 7.54 -15.23
N GLN A 71 6.66 8.16 -16.17
CA GLN A 71 5.19 8.05 -16.24
C GLN A 71 4.67 6.61 -16.33
N PRO A 72 5.24 5.72 -17.18
CA PRO A 72 4.77 4.34 -17.27
C PRO A 72 4.93 3.58 -15.94
N GLU A 73 6.01 3.84 -15.21
CA GLU A 73 6.25 3.22 -13.91
C GLU A 73 5.27 3.72 -12.84
N LEU A 74 4.87 5.00 -12.89
CA LEU A 74 3.82 5.54 -12.01
C LEU A 74 2.47 4.85 -12.25
N GLU A 75 2.09 4.69 -13.52
CA GLU A 75 0.85 4.00 -13.90
C GLU A 75 0.86 2.54 -13.44
N ALA A 76 1.96 1.83 -13.72
CA ALA A 76 2.13 0.44 -13.29
C ALA A 76 2.10 0.29 -11.76
N ALA A 77 2.76 1.19 -11.03
CA ALA A 77 2.74 1.18 -9.57
C ALA A 77 1.34 1.45 -9.00
N ALA A 78 0.61 2.43 -9.56
CA ALA A 78 -0.75 2.74 -9.12
C ALA A 78 -1.69 1.54 -9.30
N ALA A 79 -1.59 0.83 -10.43
CA ALA A 79 -2.40 -0.36 -10.72
C ALA A 79 -2.13 -1.55 -9.77
N LEU A 80 -0.96 -1.59 -9.12
CA LEU A 80 -0.55 -2.68 -8.24
C LEU A 80 -0.98 -2.52 -6.77
N ILE A 81 -1.30 -1.31 -6.32
CA ILE A 81 -1.47 -1.02 -4.88
C ILE A 81 -2.61 -1.85 -4.25
N LEU A 82 -3.78 -1.88 -4.88
CA LEU A 82 -4.92 -2.72 -4.51
C LEU A 82 -5.81 -2.94 -5.74
N PRO A 83 -5.53 -3.97 -6.57
CA PRO A 83 -6.30 -4.23 -7.78
C PRO A 83 -7.79 -4.39 -7.48
N ASP A 84 -8.63 -3.84 -8.36
CA ASP A 84 -10.10 -3.89 -8.31
C ASP A 84 -10.76 -3.26 -7.06
N GLU A 85 -9.97 -2.56 -6.23
CA GLU A 85 -10.45 -1.92 -5.00
C GLU A 85 -10.32 -0.39 -5.09
N PRO A 86 -11.33 0.36 -4.60
CA PRO A 86 -11.24 1.81 -4.55
C PRO A 86 -10.24 2.24 -3.47
N LEU A 87 -9.38 3.19 -3.85
CA LEU A 87 -8.54 3.98 -2.96
C LEU A 87 -9.22 5.32 -2.69
N ASP A 88 -9.21 5.78 -1.43
CA ASP A 88 -9.74 7.09 -1.06
C ASP A 88 -8.78 8.23 -1.44
N ALA A 89 -7.48 7.93 -1.54
CA ALA A 89 -6.45 8.85 -2.01
C ALA A 89 -5.23 8.10 -2.56
N VAL A 90 -4.49 8.76 -3.45
CA VAL A 90 -3.18 8.30 -3.93
C VAL A 90 -2.18 9.44 -3.77
N CYS A 91 -1.03 9.14 -3.17
CA CYS A 91 0.07 10.09 -2.99
C CYS A 91 1.31 9.59 -3.74
N TYR A 92 1.97 10.47 -4.48
CA TYR A 92 3.31 10.21 -5.02
C TYR A 92 4.33 11.00 -4.20
N SER A 93 5.23 10.32 -3.49
CA SER A 93 6.25 10.93 -2.65
C SER A 93 7.58 11.01 -3.40
N CYS A 94 7.75 12.11 -4.12
CA CYS A 94 9.00 12.54 -4.76
C CYS A 94 8.94 14.05 -4.95
N THR A 95 10.04 14.75 -4.70
CA THR A 95 10.19 16.20 -4.95
C THR A 95 10.71 16.49 -6.34
#